data_AF-A0A1E3JYC6-F1
#
_entry.id   AF-A0A1E3JYC6-F1
#
_cell.length_a   1.000
_cell.length_b   1.000
_cell.length_c   1.000
_cell.angle_alpha   90.00
_cell.angle_beta   90.00
_cell.angle_gamma   90.00
#
_symmetry.space_group_name_H-M   'P 1'
#
loop_
_entity.id
_entity.type
_entity.pdbx_description
1 polymer ?
#
loop_
_entity_poly.entity_id
_entity_poly.type
_entity_poly.pdbx_seq_one_letter_code
_entity_poly.pdbx_strand_id
1 'polypeptide(L)'
;MNFTSGADASQLLSLDHIRSQLIRLEDTIIFCKSPLPRPIPLPMLTFATTVLIERAQFAYNKRIYEPGGFKDEINFEGSWLDWFLFEIESFHAKARRYTSPDEHAFTPLDKLPKPILKPQEFPSLLYLPAAEHPSVNVNNRILDFYIKHIVPGVTVGKGGLEDDGNYGSSATRDVEVLQALSRRIHFGMFVSESKFLSAPHDFIPHILSSPPNKEALAGLITKPAVEAKLLVRLANKARVYGGEMDADGKVIEVPDEEFALRGKIDLGSVVGMYRDWVIPLTKDVEVDYLIHRLDNVPQSQIDEWLAKGKSQ
;
A
#
# COMPACT_ATOMS: atom_id res chain seq x y z
N MET A 1 10.24 2.53 5.24
CA MET A 1 11.54 3.23 5.29
C MET A 1 11.90 3.49 6.74
N ASN A 2 13.18 3.50 7.13
CA ASN A 2 13.58 3.99 8.47
C ASN A 2 13.98 5.46 8.34
N PHE A 3 13.04 6.35 8.67
CA PHE A 3 13.21 7.80 8.56
C PHE A 3 14.18 8.39 9.59
N THR A 4 14.62 7.62 10.57
CA THR A 4 15.59 8.05 11.59
C THR A 4 16.89 7.26 11.54
N SER A 5 17.22 6.73 10.36
CA SER A 5 18.50 6.05 10.11
C SER A 5 19.72 6.98 10.10
N GLY A 6 19.50 8.30 10.20
CA GLY A 6 20.54 9.32 10.05
C GLY A 6 20.89 9.64 8.59
N ALA A 7 20.20 9.01 7.63
CA ALA A 7 20.32 9.35 6.21
C ALA A 7 19.71 10.72 5.95
N ASP A 8 20.32 11.46 5.02
CA ASP A 8 19.84 12.77 4.60
C ASP A 8 18.51 12.67 3.82
N ALA A 9 17.71 13.73 3.85
CA ALA A 9 16.44 13.80 3.12
C ALA A 9 16.62 13.55 1.61
N SER A 10 17.72 14.05 1.04
CA SER A 10 18.08 13.82 -0.37
C SER A 10 18.32 12.34 -0.69
N GLN A 11 18.89 11.58 0.24
CA GLN A 11 19.13 10.15 0.09
C GLN A 11 17.82 9.35 0.23
N LEU A 12 16.98 9.72 1.21
CA LEU A 12 15.68 9.10 1.45
C LEU A 12 14.72 9.33 0.26
N LEU A 13 14.78 10.51 -0.36
CA LEU A 13 14.00 10.85 -1.56
C LEU A 13 14.68 10.46 -2.87
N SER A 14 15.83 9.78 -2.85
CA SER A 14 16.45 9.30 -4.09
C SER A 14 15.58 8.24 -4.76
N LEU A 15 15.47 8.30 -6.09
CA LEU A 15 14.62 7.38 -6.85
C LEU A 15 15.04 5.91 -6.67
N ASP A 16 16.32 5.62 -6.46
CA ASP A 16 16.80 4.27 -6.21
C ASP A 16 16.40 3.77 -4.82
N HIS A 17 16.45 4.62 -3.80
CA HIS A 17 15.99 4.25 -2.46
C HIS A 17 14.48 4.05 -2.44
N ILE A 18 13.71 4.96 -3.05
CA ILE A 18 12.25 4.83 -3.21
C ILE A 18 11.91 3.56 -3.98
N ARG A 19 12.59 3.26 -5.09
CA ARG A 19 12.36 2.02 -5.87
C ARG A 19 12.60 0.78 -5.02
N SER A 20 13.67 0.75 -4.22
CA SER A 20 13.95 -0.35 -3.30
C SER A 20 12.84 -0.52 -2.25
N GLN A 21 12.34 0.59 -1.68
CA GLN A 21 11.22 0.55 -0.75
C GLN A 21 9.92 0.06 -1.41
N LEU A 22 9.61 0.53 -2.62
CA LEU A 22 8.43 0.08 -3.38
C LEU A 22 8.47 -1.41 -3.68
N ILE A 23 9.64 -1.95 -4.05
CA ILE A 23 9.82 -3.40 -4.26
C ILE A 23 9.58 -4.15 -2.94
N ARG A 24 10.06 -3.62 -1.81
CA ARG A 24 9.83 -4.22 -0.49
C ARG A 24 8.35 -4.15 -0.05
N LEU A 25 7.63 -3.08 -0.41
CA LEU A 25 6.20 -2.93 -0.10
C LEU A 25 5.33 -3.80 -1.02
N GLU A 26 5.72 -3.94 -2.29
CA GLU A 26 5.18 -4.95 -3.22
C GLU A 26 5.35 -6.34 -2.61
N ASP A 27 6.56 -6.63 -2.16
CA ASP A 27 6.87 -7.83 -1.40
C ASP A 27 6.06 -7.89 -0.11
N THR A 28 5.63 -6.80 0.52
CA THR A 28 4.82 -6.91 1.77
C THR A 28 3.37 -7.32 1.49
N ILE A 29 2.80 -6.77 0.41
CA ILE A 29 1.45 -7.13 -0.04
C ILE A 29 1.42 -8.57 -0.53
N ILE A 30 2.48 -8.98 -1.21
CA ILE A 30 2.64 -10.36 -1.71
C ILE A 30 3.38 -11.24 -0.68
N PHE A 31 3.90 -10.76 0.44
CA PHE A 31 4.65 -11.53 1.48
C PHE A 31 4.53 -10.83 2.84
N CYS A 32 4.12 -11.50 3.92
CA CYS A 32 4.45 -10.98 5.25
C CYS A 32 5.83 -11.52 5.66
N LYS A 33 6.89 -10.71 5.55
CA LYS A 33 8.16 -11.05 6.20
C LYS A 33 8.18 -10.39 7.58
N SER A 34 7.85 -11.15 8.62
CA SER A 34 8.08 -10.68 9.99
C SER A 34 9.60 -10.46 10.18
N PRO A 35 10.07 -9.27 10.60
CA PRO A 35 11.49 -9.03 10.81
C PRO A 35 11.91 -9.66 12.14
N LEU A 36 12.52 -10.85 12.11
CA LEU A 36 13.26 -11.37 13.27
C LEU A 36 14.71 -10.84 13.25
N PRO A 37 15.25 -10.42 14.40
CA PRO A 37 16.64 -10.03 14.51
C PRO A 37 17.53 -11.26 14.77
N ARG A 38 18.59 -11.40 13.96
CA ARG A 38 19.82 -12.22 14.10
C ARG A 38 19.93 -13.51 13.28
N PRO A 39 21.16 -13.90 12.88
CA PRO A 39 21.41 -15.08 12.07
C PRO A 39 21.52 -16.32 12.97
N ILE A 40 20.67 -17.31 12.74
CA ILE A 40 20.84 -18.67 13.30
C ILE A 40 21.18 -19.58 12.11
N PRO A 41 22.25 -20.40 12.18
CA PRO A 41 22.63 -21.27 11.09
C PRO A 41 21.91 -22.63 11.25
N LEU A 42 20.81 -22.82 10.53
CA LEU A 42 20.19 -24.11 10.15
C LEU A 42 19.16 -23.82 9.04
N PRO A 43 18.79 -24.80 8.18
CA PRO A 43 17.88 -24.58 7.05
C PRO A 43 16.44 -24.56 7.57
N MET A 44 16.13 -23.60 8.44
CA MET A 44 14.77 -23.37 8.87
C MET A 44 14.13 -22.50 7.79
N LEU A 45 13.33 -23.17 6.95
CA LEU A 45 12.46 -22.62 5.94
C LEU A 45 11.95 -21.26 6.40
N THR A 46 12.42 -20.20 5.74
CA THR A 46 11.87 -18.87 5.97
C THR A 46 10.46 -18.90 5.42
N PHE A 47 9.48 -19.22 6.27
CA PHE A 47 8.05 -19.20 5.94
C PHE A 47 7.66 -17.73 5.69
N ALA A 48 8.01 -17.21 4.52
CA ALA A 48 7.43 -16.00 3.97
C ALA A 48 6.07 -16.40 3.40
N THR A 49 5.08 -16.63 4.26
CA THR A 49 3.71 -16.80 3.78
C THR A 49 3.09 -15.43 3.56
N THR A 50 2.30 -15.32 2.51
CA THR A 50 1.82 -14.04 2.01
C THR A 50 0.57 -13.63 2.74
N VAL A 51 0.42 -12.34 3.09
CA VAL A 51 -0.80 -11.92 3.82
C VAL A 51 -2.06 -12.25 3.00
N LEU A 52 -1.97 -12.11 1.68
CA LEU A 52 -3.07 -12.45 0.77
C LEU A 52 -3.31 -13.96 0.61
N ILE A 53 -2.26 -14.80 0.59
CA ILE A 53 -2.39 -16.28 0.58
C ILE A 53 -2.94 -16.77 1.91
N GLU A 54 -2.52 -16.17 3.02
CA GLU A 54 -3.05 -16.46 4.36
C GLU A 54 -4.52 -16.06 4.44
N ARG A 55 -4.91 -14.91 3.89
CA ARG A 55 -6.32 -14.55 3.80
C ARG A 55 -7.10 -15.53 2.92
N ALA A 56 -6.50 -16.02 1.84
CA ALA A 56 -7.12 -16.98 0.92
C ALA A 56 -7.26 -18.40 1.47
N GLN A 57 -6.73 -18.70 2.68
CA GLN A 57 -6.99 -19.95 3.39
C GLN A 57 -8.40 -20.02 3.97
N PHE A 58 -9.02 -18.86 4.21
CA PHE A 58 -10.35 -18.76 4.79
C PHE A 58 -11.41 -18.45 3.74
N ALA A 59 -12.65 -18.84 4.03
CA ALA A 59 -13.81 -18.55 3.23
C ALA A 59 -14.07 -17.03 3.07
N TYR A 60 -15.05 -16.69 2.24
CA TYR A 60 -15.44 -15.30 2.03
C TYR A 60 -15.91 -14.65 3.34
N ASN A 61 -16.66 -15.39 4.17
CA ASN A 61 -17.09 -14.93 5.49
C ASN A 61 -17.79 -13.57 5.45
N LYS A 62 -18.79 -13.45 4.55
CA LYS A 62 -19.51 -12.21 4.22
C LYS A 62 -19.93 -11.37 5.43
N ARG A 63 -20.35 -12.04 6.50
CA ARG A 63 -20.80 -11.45 7.78
C ARG A 63 -19.76 -10.47 8.38
N ILE A 64 -18.47 -10.66 8.10
CA ILE A 64 -17.38 -9.77 8.55
C ILE A 64 -17.56 -8.34 8.05
N TYR A 65 -18.01 -8.18 6.81
CA TYR A 65 -18.06 -6.90 6.10
C TYR A 65 -19.43 -6.22 6.19
N GLU A 66 -20.44 -6.92 6.70
CA GLU A 66 -21.80 -6.40 6.82
C GLU A 66 -21.95 -5.56 8.10
N PRO A 67 -22.39 -4.30 8.00
CA PRO A 67 -22.69 -3.48 9.17
C PRO A 67 -23.73 -4.16 10.07
N GLY A 68 -23.42 -4.26 11.36
CA GLY A 68 -24.29 -4.93 12.33
C GLY A 68 -24.31 -6.45 12.25
N GLY A 69 -23.44 -7.07 11.43
CA GLY A 69 -23.30 -8.53 11.34
C GLY A 69 -23.01 -9.19 12.70
N PHE A 70 -22.32 -8.48 13.60
CA PHE A 70 -21.94 -8.93 14.94
C PHE A 70 -22.48 -8.03 16.06
N LYS A 71 -23.59 -7.33 15.82
CA LYS A 71 -24.15 -6.31 16.74
C LYS A 71 -24.44 -6.85 18.16
N ASP A 72 -24.75 -8.14 18.29
CA ASP A 72 -25.11 -8.75 19.57
C ASP A 72 -23.85 -9.17 20.34
N GLU A 73 -22.71 -9.30 19.65
CA GLU A 73 -21.41 -9.69 20.17
C GLU A 73 -20.48 -8.49 20.45
N ILE A 74 -20.64 -7.38 19.73
CA ILE A 74 -19.81 -6.17 19.89
C ILE A 74 -20.64 -4.94 20.24
N ASN A 75 -20.19 -4.17 21.22
CA ASN A 75 -20.74 -2.85 21.51
C ASN A 75 -20.10 -1.78 20.60
N PHE A 76 -20.26 -1.95 19.29
CA PHE A 76 -19.66 -1.09 18.27
C PHE A 76 -20.59 -0.90 17.08
N GLU A 77 -20.71 0.35 16.60
CA GLU A 77 -21.50 0.68 15.42
C GLU A 77 -20.66 0.50 14.16
N GLY A 78 -20.86 -0.60 13.44
CA GLY A 78 -20.16 -0.89 12.19
C GLY A 78 -20.16 -2.37 11.84
N SER A 79 -19.29 -2.73 10.91
CA SER A 79 -18.99 -4.13 10.60
C SER A 79 -17.96 -4.71 11.58
N TRP A 80 -17.75 -6.03 11.52
CA TRP A 80 -16.68 -6.69 12.29
C TRP A 80 -15.30 -6.18 11.88
N LEU A 81 -15.10 -5.94 10.58
CA LEU A 81 -13.84 -5.39 10.07
C LEU A 81 -13.59 -3.96 10.59
N ASP A 82 -14.63 -3.12 10.65
CA ASP A 82 -14.52 -1.75 11.18
C ASP A 82 -14.07 -1.76 12.65
N TRP A 83 -14.62 -2.67 13.45
CA TRP A 83 -14.21 -2.85 14.85
C TRP A 83 -12.75 -3.33 14.96
N PHE A 84 -12.35 -4.31 14.13
CA PHE A 84 -10.96 -4.79 14.07
C PHE A 84 -9.97 -3.68 13.71
N LEU A 85 -10.30 -2.88 12.69
CA LEU A 85 -9.51 -1.71 12.33
C LEU A 85 -9.44 -0.76 13.53
N PHE A 86 -10.58 -0.33 14.08
CA PHE A 86 -10.60 0.62 15.19
C PHE A 86 -9.74 0.20 16.38
N GLU A 87 -9.86 -1.06 16.85
CA GLU A 87 -9.11 -1.55 18.01
C GLU A 87 -7.60 -1.65 17.74
N ILE A 88 -7.21 -2.19 16.59
CA ILE A 88 -5.80 -2.34 16.20
C ILE A 88 -5.16 -0.97 15.96
N GLU A 89 -5.85 -0.09 15.24
CA GLU A 89 -5.39 1.26 14.98
C GLU A 89 -5.32 2.08 16.29
N SER A 90 -6.25 1.88 17.22
CA SER A 90 -6.20 2.51 18.55
C SER A 90 -4.95 2.12 19.33
N PHE A 91 -4.54 0.85 19.29
CA PHE A 91 -3.28 0.42 19.88
C PHE A 91 -2.07 1.03 19.17
N HIS A 92 -2.05 0.99 17.83
CA HIS A 92 -0.96 1.56 17.04
C HIS A 92 -0.82 3.09 17.18
N ALA A 93 -1.93 3.81 17.34
CA ALA A 93 -1.95 5.26 17.59
C ALA A 93 -1.27 5.60 18.91
N LYS A 94 -1.55 4.86 19.99
CA LYS A 94 -0.84 4.98 21.28
C LYS A 94 0.67 4.79 21.12
N ALA A 95 1.09 3.93 20.20
CA ALA A 95 2.49 3.68 19.86
C ALA A 95 3.12 4.67 18.84
N ARG A 96 2.42 5.75 18.46
CA ARG A 96 2.84 6.78 17.46
C ARG A 96 2.91 6.28 16.01
N ARG A 97 2.19 5.22 15.62
CA ARG A 97 2.24 4.74 14.23
C ARG A 97 1.84 5.82 13.22
N TYR A 98 0.70 6.46 13.45
CA TYR A 98 0.10 7.46 12.53
C TYR A 98 0.70 8.87 12.66
N THR A 99 1.80 9.03 13.40
CA THR A 99 2.63 10.23 13.29
C THR A 99 3.73 10.08 12.24
N SER A 100 3.94 8.86 11.72
CA SER A 100 4.88 8.59 10.63
C SER A 100 4.30 9.05 9.29
N PRO A 101 5.08 9.68 8.41
CA PRO A 101 4.58 10.24 7.15
C PRO A 101 4.12 9.19 6.12
N ASP A 102 4.41 7.90 6.33
CA ASP A 102 4.01 6.80 5.44
C ASP A 102 2.86 5.93 5.97
N GLU A 103 2.30 6.24 7.14
CA GLU A 103 1.24 5.44 7.78
C GLU A 103 -0.08 6.23 7.83
N HIS A 104 -1.13 5.66 7.24
CA HIS A 104 -2.45 6.30 7.12
C HIS A 104 -3.51 5.42 7.79
N ALA A 105 -4.24 5.96 8.76
CA ALA A 105 -5.31 5.23 9.44
C ALA A 105 -6.57 5.12 8.58
N PHE A 106 -7.27 4.00 8.67
CA PHE A 106 -8.63 3.84 8.11
C PHE A 106 -9.67 4.49 9.01
N THR A 107 -9.45 4.47 10.31
CA THR A 107 -10.22 5.17 11.32
C THR A 107 -9.88 6.66 11.29
N PRO A 108 -10.88 7.56 11.34
CA PRO A 108 -10.64 8.99 11.51
C PRO A 108 -9.75 9.29 12.72
N LEU A 109 -8.72 10.13 12.52
CA LEU A 109 -7.70 10.41 13.54
C LEU A 109 -8.28 11.05 14.81
N ASP A 110 -9.39 11.77 14.71
CA ASP A 110 -10.12 12.37 15.84
C ASP A 110 -10.75 11.32 16.77
N LYS A 111 -11.02 10.12 16.27
CA LYS A 111 -11.53 8.99 17.05
C LYS A 111 -10.41 8.16 17.70
N LEU A 112 -9.16 8.33 17.25
CA LEU A 112 -8.02 7.58 17.75
C LEU A 112 -7.42 8.23 19.01
N PRO A 113 -6.89 7.42 19.94
CA PRO A 113 -6.22 7.93 21.13
C PRO A 113 -4.93 8.66 20.79
N LYS A 114 -4.59 9.67 21.60
CA LYS A 114 -3.31 10.39 21.47
C LYS A 114 -2.12 9.47 21.77
N PRO A 115 -0.96 9.68 21.15
CA PRO A 115 0.20 8.85 21.41
C PRO A 115 0.71 8.97 22.86
N ILE A 116 1.15 7.85 23.44
CA ILE A 116 1.69 7.76 24.81
C ILE A 116 3.19 8.07 24.81
N LEU A 117 3.88 7.61 23.77
CA LEU A 117 5.29 7.86 23.59
C LEU A 117 5.52 9.33 23.22
N LYS A 118 6.64 9.90 23.69
CA LYS A 118 7.10 11.26 23.34
C LYS A 118 7.13 11.45 21.82
N PRO A 119 6.82 12.62 21.24
CA PRO A 119 6.94 12.83 19.79
C PRO A 119 8.33 12.46 19.24
N GLN A 120 8.36 11.96 18.00
CA GLN A 120 9.58 11.70 17.25
C GLN A 120 9.65 12.70 16.09
N GLU A 121 10.79 13.35 15.97
CA GLU A 121 11.05 14.23 14.84
C GLU A 121 11.41 13.39 13.61
N PHE A 122 10.71 13.67 12.51
CA PHE A 122 11.00 13.10 11.20
C PHE A 122 11.57 14.18 10.29
N PRO A 123 12.48 13.83 9.35
CA PRO A 123 12.88 14.76 8.32
C PRO A 123 11.65 15.24 7.54
N SER A 124 11.63 16.51 7.16
CA SER A 124 10.57 17.08 6.31
C SER A 124 10.74 16.54 4.88
N LEU A 125 10.16 15.35 4.64
CA LEU A 125 10.28 14.64 3.37
C LEU A 125 9.12 14.94 2.41
N LEU A 126 7.95 15.27 2.94
CA LEU A 126 6.75 15.58 2.17
C LEU A 126 6.31 17.01 2.48
N TYR A 127 5.67 17.62 1.50
CA TYR A 127 5.03 18.91 1.68
C TYR A 127 3.73 18.73 2.46
N LEU A 128 3.70 19.18 3.72
CA LEU A 128 2.60 18.92 4.64
C LEU A 128 1.22 19.37 4.11
N PRO A 129 1.05 20.56 3.51
CA PRO A 129 -0.25 20.96 2.96
C PRO A 129 -0.79 19.99 1.91
N ALA A 130 0.09 19.37 1.11
CA ALA A 130 -0.29 18.34 0.15
C ALA A 130 -0.54 16.99 0.82
N ALA A 131 0.39 16.53 1.68
CA ALA A 131 0.31 15.21 2.31
C ALA A 131 -0.90 15.06 3.24
N GLU A 132 -1.31 16.13 3.91
CA GLU A 132 -2.46 16.15 4.82
C GLU A 132 -3.78 16.50 4.12
N HIS A 133 -3.75 16.77 2.81
CA HIS A 133 -4.95 17.14 2.07
C HIS A 133 -5.93 15.95 2.01
N PRO A 134 -7.24 16.14 2.29
CA PRO A 134 -8.21 15.05 2.33
C PRO A 134 -8.32 14.22 1.05
N SER A 135 -8.05 14.80 -0.12
CA SER A 135 -8.07 14.05 -1.39
C SER A 135 -6.94 13.03 -1.52
N VAL A 136 -5.82 13.22 -0.81
CA VAL A 136 -4.65 12.35 -0.90
C VAL A 136 -4.83 11.07 -0.08
N ASN A 137 -5.64 11.12 0.99
CA ASN A 137 -5.99 9.92 1.76
C ASN A 137 -7.10 9.14 1.05
N VAL A 138 -6.72 8.02 0.43
CA VAL A 138 -7.60 7.16 -0.36
C VAL A 138 -8.00 5.87 0.36
N ASN A 139 -7.82 5.79 1.69
CA ASN A 139 -8.12 4.57 2.47
C ASN A 139 -9.57 4.09 2.32
N ASN A 140 -10.53 5.00 2.17
CA ASN A 140 -11.93 4.62 1.90
C ASN A 140 -12.08 3.84 0.58
N ARG A 141 -11.40 4.28 -0.48
CA ARG A 141 -11.37 3.61 -1.79
C ARG A 141 -10.63 2.28 -1.69
N ILE A 142 -9.55 2.22 -0.90
CA ILE A 142 -8.81 0.99 -0.62
C ILE A 142 -9.70 -0.05 0.05
N LEU A 143 -10.40 0.34 1.11
CA LEU A 143 -11.33 -0.53 1.81
C LEU A 143 -12.43 -1.05 0.87
N ASP A 144 -12.98 -0.16 0.04
CA ASP A 144 -14.05 -0.50 -0.90
C ASP A 144 -13.64 -1.56 -1.92
N PHE A 145 -12.53 -1.34 -2.66
CA PHE A 145 -12.10 -2.33 -3.65
C PHE A 145 -11.55 -3.60 -3.00
N TYR A 146 -10.97 -3.51 -1.80
CA TYR A 146 -10.51 -4.68 -1.07
C TYR A 146 -11.69 -5.63 -0.81
N ILE A 147 -12.77 -5.12 -0.20
CA ILE A 147 -13.95 -5.93 0.13
C ILE A 147 -14.68 -6.40 -1.13
N LYS A 148 -14.84 -5.54 -2.14
CA LYS A 148 -15.67 -5.85 -3.32
C LYS A 148 -14.96 -6.67 -4.40
N HIS A 149 -13.64 -6.57 -4.49
CA HIS A 149 -12.89 -7.16 -5.61
C HIS A 149 -11.77 -8.09 -5.15
N ILE A 150 -10.98 -7.70 -4.15
CA ILE A 150 -9.84 -8.53 -3.71
C ILE A 150 -10.32 -9.77 -2.96
N VAL A 151 -11.11 -9.59 -1.89
CA VAL A 151 -11.55 -10.72 -1.06
C VAL A 151 -12.32 -11.74 -1.93
N PRO A 152 -13.34 -11.36 -2.71
CA PRO A 152 -14.05 -12.32 -3.55
C PRO A 152 -13.13 -12.99 -4.59
N GLY A 153 -12.19 -12.24 -5.17
CA GLY A 153 -11.25 -12.75 -6.18
C GLY A 153 -10.24 -13.78 -5.65
N VAL A 154 -10.01 -13.83 -4.33
CA VAL A 154 -9.09 -14.81 -3.71
C VAL A 154 -9.80 -15.92 -2.92
N THR A 155 -11.07 -15.72 -2.53
CA THR A 155 -11.84 -16.69 -1.72
C THR A 155 -12.96 -17.41 -2.48
N VAL A 156 -13.63 -16.77 -3.43
CA VAL A 156 -14.83 -17.33 -4.10
C VAL A 156 -14.42 -18.27 -5.23
N GLY A 157 -15.20 -19.35 -5.44
CA GLY A 157 -15.02 -20.25 -6.59
C GLY A 157 -13.97 -21.36 -6.41
N LYS A 158 -13.31 -21.46 -5.23
CA LYS A 158 -12.35 -22.52 -4.91
C LYS A 158 -13.00 -23.84 -4.41
N GLY A 159 -14.29 -24.03 -4.62
CA GLY A 159 -15.03 -25.23 -4.18
C GLY A 159 -15.18 -25.39 -2.65
N GLY A 160 -14.76 -24.39 -1.88
CA GLY A 160 -14.90 -24.34 -0.42
C GLY A 160 -16.24 -23.77 0.05
N LEU A 161 -16.43 -23.73 1.37
CA LEU A 161 -17.58 -23.09 2.00
C LEU A 161 -17.59 -21.58 1.74
N GLU A 162 -18.77 -20.98 1.60
CA GLU A 162 -18.90 -19.51 1.55
C GLU A 162 -18.65 -18.86 2.92
N ASP A 163 -18.95 -19.59 3.99
CA ASP A 163 -18.69 -19.21 5.37
C ASP A 163 -18.12 -20.44 6.12
N ASP A 164 -16.93 -20.28 6.69
CA ASP A 164 -16.23 -21.32 7.45
C ASP A 164 -16.17 -21.03 8.96
N GLY A 165 -16.79 -19.95 9.42
CA GLY A 165 -16.82 -19.52 10.81
C GLY A 165 -15.52 -18.88 11.34
N ASN A 166 -14.44 -18.79 10.55
CA ASN A 166 -13.16 -18.24 10.97
C ASN A 166 -13.11 -16.70 10.87
N TYR A 167 -14.09 -16.04 11.48
CA TYR A 167 -14.27 -14.58 11.39
C TYR A 167 -13.09 -13.79 11.97
N GLY A 168 -12.56 -14.22 13.12
CA GLY A 168 -11.42 -13.56 13.77
C GLY A 168 -10.12 -13.70 12.98
N SER A 169 -9.82 -14.91 12.49
CA SER A 169 -8.63 -15.17 11.68
C SER A 169 -8.68 -14.39 10.36
N SER A 170 -9.83 -14.42 9.68
CA SER A 170 -10.06 -13.67 8.44
C SER A 170 -9.87 -12.17 8.64
N ALA A 171 -10.53 -11.57 9.63
CA ALA A 171 -10.43 -10.13 9.91
C ALA A 171 -9.01 -9.69 10.31
N THR A 172 -8.29 -10.54 11.06
CA THR A 172 -6.88 -10.27 11.39
C THR A 172 -6.02 -10.20 10.12
N ARG A 173 -6.20 -11.14 9.18
CA ARG A 173 -5.49 -11.11 7.90
C ARG A 173 -5.93 -9.91 7.05
N ASP A 174 -7.23 -9.57 7.05
CA ASP A 174 -7.76 -8.42 6.32
C ASP A 174 -7.08 -7.11 6.73
N VAL A 175 -6.94 -6.85 8.03
CA VAL A 175 -6.26 -5.65 8.55
C VAL A 175 -4.80 -5.58 8.10
N GLU A 176 -4.09 -6.71 8.10
CA GLU A 176 -2.71 -6.75 7.61
C GLU A 176 -2.61 -6.42 6.11
N VAL A 177 -3.52 -6.95 5.27
CA VAL A 177 -3.52 -6.64 3.84
C VAL A 177 -3.85 -5.17 3.62
N LEU A 178 -4.87 -4.65 4.29
CA LEU A 178 -5.31 -3.26 4.19
C LEU A 178 -4.20 -2.27 4.57
N GLN A 179 -3.48 -2.53 5.66
CA GLN A 179 -2.34 -1.71 6.06
C GLN A 179 -1.19 -1.77 5.04
N ALA A 180 -0.90 -2.95 4.49
CA ALA A 180 0.12 -3.10 3.46
C ALA A 180 -0.24 -2.37 2.15
N LEU A 181 -1.51 -2.48 1.71
CA LEU A 181 -2.06 -1.77 0.56
C LEU A 181 -2.01 -0.26 0.77
N SER A 182 -2.52 0.22 1.91
CA SER A 182 -2.51 1.63 2.27
C SER A 182 -1.10 2.22 2.20
N ARG A 183 -0.13 1.58 2.87
CA ARG A 183 1.25 2.05 2.86
C ARG A 183 1.85 2.07 1.45
N ARG A 184 1.61 1.04 0.63
CA ARG A 184 2.15 0.97 -0.75
C ARG A 184 1.56 2.04 -1.66
N ILE A 185 0.26 2.28 -1.56
CA ILE A 185 -0.46 3.20 -2.44
C ILE A 185 -0.12 4.64 -2.06
N HIS A 186 -0.19 4.98 -0.76
CA HIS A 186 0.20 6.29 -0.26
C HIS A 186 1.70 6.58 -0.40
N PHE A 187 2.54 5.55 -0.59
CA PHE A 187 3.95 5.75 -0.94
C PHE A 187 4.15 6.53 -2.24
N GLY A 188 3.12 6.63 -3.09
CA GLY A 188 3.10 7.50 -4.26
C GLY A 188 3.45 8.95 -3.95
N MET A 189 3.12 9.47 -2.76
CA MET A 189 3.51 10.84 -2.36
C MET A 189 5.02 11.07 -2.42
N PHE A 190 5.82 10.11 -1.94
CA PHE A 190 7.28 10.20 -1.98
C PHE A 190 7.82 10.13 -3.42
N VAL A 191 7.15 9.37 -4.29
CA VAL A 191 7.48 9.30 -5.72
C VAL A 191 7.24 10.66 -6.37
N SER A 192 6.09 11.28 -6.10
CA SER A 192 5.74 12.61 -6.59
C SER A 192 6.69 13.67 -6.08
N GLU A 193 7.01 13.68 -4.79
CA GLU A 193 7.94 14.66 -4.22
C GLU A 193 9.34 14.54 -4.83
N SER A 194 9.86 13.31 -4.94
CA SER A 194 11.17 13.05 -5.55
C SER A 194 11.25 13.58 -6.99
N LYS A 195 10.20 13.34 -7.79
CA LYS A 195 10.13 13.80 -9.18
C LYS A 195 9.94 15.31 -9.28
N PHE A 196 9.08 15.88 -8.44
CA PHE A 196 8.87 17.33 -8.37
C PHE A 196 10.18 18.04 -8.04
N LEU A 197 10.89 17.62 -7.00
CA LEU A 197 12.17 18.24 -6.61
C LEU A 197 13.26 18.11 -7.68
N SER A 198 13.20 17.06 -8.51
CA SER A 198 14.15 16.86 -9.60
C SER A 198 13.95 17.82 -10.76
N ALA A 199 12.70 18.12 -11.12
CA ALA A 199 12.37 19.03 -12.23
C ALA A 199 11.07 19.83 -11.95
N PRO A 200 11.06 20.77 -10.99
CA PRO A 200 9.82 21.45 -10.59
C PRO A 200 9.15 22.20 -11.75
N HIS A 201 9.96 22.74 -12.66
CA HIS A 201 9.53 23.54 -13.81
C HIS A 201 8.64 22.76 -14.80
N ASP A 202 8.75 21.44 -14.86
CA ASP A 202 7.87 20.61 -15.70
C ASP A 202 6.47 20.49 -15.09
N PHE A 203 6.37 20.48 -13.76
CA PHE A 203 5.10 20.27 -13.05
C PHE A 203 4.33 21.57 -12.80
N ILE A 204 5.01 22.65 -12.44
CA ILE A 204 4.40 23.93 -12.02
C ILE A 204 3.33 24.44 -13.01
N PRO A 205 3.56 24.47 -14.35
CA PRO A 205 2.55 24.96 -15.29
C PRO A 205 1.25 24.14 -15.28
N HIS A 206 1.34 22.84 -15.02
CA HIS A 206 0.20 21.93 -14.96
C HIS A 206 -0.52 21.97 -13.61
N ILE A 207 0.22 22.25 -12.53
CA ILE A 207 -0.37 22.47 -11.19
C ILE A 207 -1.17 23.79 -11.17
N LEU A 208 -0.62 24.86 -11.75
CA LEU A 208 -1.23 26.20 -11.74
C LEU A 208 -2.32 26.41 -12.80
N SER A 209 -2.58 25.43 -13.67
CA SER A 209 -3.68 25.55 -14.64
C SER A 209 -5.04 25.55 -13.92
N SER A 210 -6.06 26.14 -14.55
CA SER A 210 -7.41 26.19 -13.98
C SER A 210 -8.42 25.52 -14.93
N PRO A 211 -8.89 24.28 -14.62
CA PRO A 211 -8.46 23.42 -13.51
C PRO A 211 -7.04 22.84 -13.69
N PRO A 212 -6.42 22.29 -12.62
CA PRO A 212 -5.12 21.60 -12.73
C PRO A 212 -5.15 20.47 -13.76
N ASN A 213 -4.12 20.38 -14.59
CA ASN A 213 -4.06 19.41 -15.70
C ASN A 213 -3.60 18.04 -15.19
N LYS A 214 -4.57 17.27 -14.69
CA LYS A 214 -4.34 15.95 -14.09
C LYS A 214 -3.69 14.97 -15.06
N GLU A 215 -4.10 14.99 -16.31
CA GLU A 215 -3.60 14.09 -17.35
C GLU A 215 -2.11 14.35 -17.66
N ALA A 216 -1.72 15.62 -17.76
CA ALA A 216 -0.32 16.00 -17.97
C ALA A 216 0.54 15.63 -16.76
N LEU A 217 0.06 15.90 -15.53
CA LEU A 217 0.75 15.50 -14.30
C LEU A 217 0.95 13.97 -14.25
N ALA A 218 -0.09 13.20 -14.53
CA ALA A 218 0.00 11.74 -14.61
C ALA A 218 1.01 11.29 -15.67
N GLY A 219 1.04 11.95 -16.83
CA GLY A 219 1.98 11.68 -17.92
C GLY A 219 3.45 11.92 -17.57
N LEU A 220 3.75 12.94 -16.76
CA LEU A 220 5.10 13.23 -16.27
C LEU A 220 5.62 12.17 -15.29
N ILE A 221 4.71 11.58 -14.51
CA ILE A 221 5.05 10.59 -13.48
C ILE A 221 5.06 9.17 -14.06
N THR A 222 4.16 8.88 -15.00
CA THR A 222 3.92 7.53 -15.51
C THR A 222 4.92 7.15 -16.60
N LYS A 223 5.51 5.95 -16.46
CA LYS A 223 6.30 5.32 -17.53
C LYS A 223 5.69 3.96 -17.85
N PRO A 224 4.94 3.80 -18.97
CA PRO A 224 4.26 2.55 -19.29
C PRO A 224 5.19 1.33 -19.31
N ALA A 225 6.45 1.51 -19.75
CA ALA A 225 7.46 0.45 -19.73
C ALA A 225 7.82 -0.02 -18.31
N VAL A 226 7.75 0.85 -17.30
CA VAL A 226 8.02 0.50 -15.90
C VAL A 226 6.85 -0.29 -15.32
N GLU A 227 5.61 0.07 -15.67
CA GLU A 227 4.40 -0.67 -15.27
C GLU A 227 4.36 -2.06 -15.87
N ALA A 228 4.68 -2.21 -17.16
CA ALA A 228 4.78 -3.51 -17.80
C ALA A 228 5.81 -4.41 -17.09
N LYS A 229 6.99 -3.87 -16.78
CA LYS A 229 8.04 -4.60 -16.02
C LYS A 229 7.61 -4.94 -14.60
N LEU A 230 6.81 -4.09 -13.95
CA LEU A 230 6.23 -4.35 -12.64
C LEU A 230 5.28 -5.55 -12.71
N LEU A 231 4.35 -5.59 -13.66
CA LEU A 231 3.40 -6.70 -13.82
C LEU A 231 4.10 -8.04 -14.12
N VAL A 232 5.14 -8.03 -14.96
CA VAL A 232 5.96 -9.22 -15.23
C VAL A 232 6.67 -9.72 -13.96
N ARG A 233 7.26 -8.80 -13.19
CA ARG A 233 7.91 -9.15 -11.91
C ARG A 233 6.90 -9.72 -10.91
N LEU A 234 5.72 -9.12 -10.81
CA LEU A 234 4.64 -9.59 -9.95
C LEU A 234 4.20 -11.02 -10.29
N ALA A 235 3.99 -11.30 -11.58
CA ALA A 235 3.62 -12.64 -12.05
C ALA A 235 4.69 -13.68 -11.71
N ASN A 236 5.97 -13.36 -11.95
CA ASN A 236 7.08 -14.25 -11.64
C ASN A 236 7.22 -14.52 -10.14
N LYS A 237 7.06 -13.48 -9.30
CA LYS A 237 7.03 -13.63 -7.85
C LYS A 237 5.87 -14.55 -7.45
N ALA A 238 4.64 -14.20 -7.83
CA ALA A 238 3.48 -14.98 -7.48
C ALA A 238 3.59 -16.46 -7.90
N ARG A 239 4.23 -16.76 -9.05
CA ARG A 239 4.51 -18.14 -9.48
C ARG A 239 5.49 -18.86 -8.54
N VAL A 240 6.62 -18.23 -8.21
CA VAL A 240 7.64 -18.83 -7.33
C VAL A 240 7.09 -19.11 -5.93
N TYR A 241 6.26 -18.21 -5.40
CA TYR A 241 5.81 -18.33 -4.00
C TYR A 241 4.44 -18.99 -3.82
N GLY A 242 3.58 -18.92 -4.84
CA GLY A 242 2.30 -19.63 -4.84
C GLY A 242 2.41 -21.10 -5.26
N GLY A 243 3.55 -21.49 -5.85
CA GLY A 243 3.84 -22.85 -6.29
C GLY A 243 4.25 -23.79 -5.16
N GLU A 244 4.17 -25.09 -5.44
CA GLU A 244 4.72 -26.13 -4.59
C GLU A 244 6.23 -26.24 -4.81
N MET A 245 6.96 -26.52 -3.73
CA MET A 245 8.37 -26.87 -3.78
C MET A 245 8.52 -28.34 -3.44
N ASP A 246 9.43 -29.04 -4.13
CA ASP A 246 9.76 -30.42 -3.80
C ASP A 246 10.57 -30.52 -2.50
N ALA A 247 10.86 -31.76 -2.07
CA ALA A 247 11.63 -32.02 -0.85
C ALA A 247 13.06 -31.44 -0.90
N ASP A 248 13.59 -31.18 -2.09
CA ASP A 248 14.91 -30.60 -2.32
C ASP A 248 14.86 -29.07 -2.47
N GLY A 249 13.68 -28.45 -2.33
CA GLY A 249 13.46 -27.01 -2.40
C GLY A 249 13.44 -26.43 -3.80
N LYS A 250 13.27 -27.23 -4.85
CA LYS A 250 13.06 -26.74 -6.22
C LYS A 250 11.60 -26.43 -6.46
N VAL A 251 11.34 -25.32 -7.15
CA VAL A 251 9.99 -24.97 -7.60
C VAL A 251 9.53 -26.02 -8.62
N ILE A 252 8.39 -26.64 -8.35
CA ILE A 252 7.77 -27.57 -9.27
C ILE A 252 7.13 -26.74 -10.39
N GLU A 253 7.69 -26.83 -11.61
CA GLU A 253 7.13 -26.16 -12.77
C GLU A 253 5.82 -26.85 -13.18
N VAL A 254 4.71 -26.16 -12.98
CA VAL A 254 3.39 -26.56 -13.46
C VAL A 254 2.91 -25.58 -14.54
N PRO A 255 2.20 -26.06 -15.58
CA PRO A 255 1.55 -25.18 -16.54
C PRO A 255 0.60 -24.19 -15.85
N ASP A 256 0.41 -22.99 -16.43
CA ASP A 256 -0.40 -21.92 -15.81
C ASP A 256 -1.86 -22.38 -15.50
N GLU A 257 -2.43 -23.24 -16.34
CA GLU A 257 -3.77 -23.82 -16.13
C GLU A 257 -3.82 -24.72 -14.88
N GLU A 258 -2.77 -25.52 -14.65
CA GLU A 258 -2.66 -26.37 -13.47
C GLU A 258 -2.31 -25.55 -12.22
N PHE A 259 -1.53 -24.48 -12.37
CA PHE A 259 -1.25 -23.53 -11.28
C PHE A 259 -2.52 -22.81 -10.81
N ALA A 260 -3.41 -22.42 -11.72
CA ALA A 260 -4.68 -21.80 -11.35
C ALA A 260 -5.58 -22.74 -10.52
N LEU A 261 -5.46 -24.05 -10.73
CA LEU A 261 -6.23 -25.09 -10.03
C LEU A 261 -5.59 -25.57 -8.72
N ARG A 262 -4.26 -25.72 -8.69
CA ARG A 262 -3.51 -26.29 -7.56
C ARG A 262 -2.72 -25.27 -6.75
N GLY A 263 -2.45 -24.10 -7.33
CA GLY A 263 -1.68 -23.04 -6.69
C GLY A 263 -2.42 -22.47 -5.49
N LYS A 264 -1.65 -22.01 -4.50
CA LYS A 264 -2.21 -21.39 -3.29
C LYS A 264 -2.99 -20.11 -3.59
N ILE A 265 -2.67 -19.45 -4.70
CA ILE A 265 -3.32 -18.23 -5.19
C ILE A 265 -3.34 -18.21 -6.71
N ASP A 266 -4.42 -17.69 -7.29
CA ASP A 266 -4.48 -17.46 -8.73
C ASP A 266 -3.58 -16.29 -9.14
N LEU A 267 -2.67 -16.54 -10.09
CA LEU A 267 -1.76 -15.53 -10.63
C LEU A 267 -2.53 -14.41 -11.33
N GLY A 268 -3.60 -14.77 -12.05
CA GLY A 268 -4.47 -13.83 -12.75
C GLY A 268 -5.07 -12.82 -11.79
N SER A 269 -5.63 -13.29 -10.67
CA SER A 269 -6.19 -12.45 -9.61
C SER A 269 -5.17 -11.50 -9.00
N VAL A 270 -3.94 -11.93 -8.71
CA VAL A 270 -2.90 -11.06 -8.11
C VAL A 270 -2.44 -9.98 -9.09
N VAL A 271 -2.18 -10.36 -10.34
CA VAL A 271 -1.74 -9.42 -11.38
C VAL A 271 -2.88 -8.45 -11.74
N GLY A 272 -4.10 -8.96 -11.87
CA GLY A 272 -5.31 -8.17 -12.11
C GLY A 272 -5.55 -7.17 -10.99
N MET A 273 -5.45 -7.60 -9.73
CA MET A 273 -5.53 -6.71 -8.56
C MET A 273 -4.57 -5.52 -8.68
N TYR A 274 -3.30 -5.77 -9.01
CA TYR A 274 -2.32 -4.70 -9.16
C TYR A 274 -2.60 -3.79 -10.35
N ARG A 275 -2.92 -4.37 -11.51
CA ARG A 275 -3.18 -3.66 -12.75
C ARG A 275 -4.43 -2.78 -12.65
N ASP A 276 -5.49 -3.31 -12.07
CA ASP A 276 -6.83 -2.71 -12.14
C ASP A 276 -7.11 -1.80 -10.93
N TRP A 277 -6.42 -2.00 -9.80
CA TRP A 277 -6.71 -1.26 -8.55
C TRP A 277 -5.48 -0.57 -7.94
N VAL A 278 -4.41 -1.31 -7.65
CA VAL A 278 -3.25 -0.75 -6.91
C VAL A 278 -2.51 0.32 -7.71
N ILE A 279 -2.19 0.04 -8.98
CA ILE A 279 -1.47 0.98 -9.85
C ILE A 279 -2.32 2.23 -10.13
N PRO A 280 -3.59 2.12 -10.58
CA PRO A 280 -4.43 3.29 -10.81
C PRO A 280 -4.59 4.15 -9.55
N LEU A 281 -4.85 3.55 -8.38
CA LEU A 281 -5.03 4.33 -7.17
C LEU A 281 -3.72 4.99 -6.68
N THR A 282 -2.56 4.35 -6.91
CA THR A 282 -1.27 4.99 -6.64
C THR A 282 -1.09 6.24 -7.51
N LYS A 283 -1.50 6.20 -8.80
CA LYS A 283 -1.44 7.36 -9.69
C LYS A 283 -2.34 8.49 -9.22
N ASP A 284 -3.54 8.16 -8.74
CA ASP A 284 -4.44 9.18 -8.18
C ASP A 284 -3.80 9.90 -6.99
N VAL A 285 -3.18 9.15 -6.05
CA VAL A 285 -2.41 9.74 -4.94
C VAL A 285 -1.25 10.60 -5.44
N GLU A 286 -0.49 10.10 -6.42
CA GLU A 286 0.64 10.83 -6.99
C GLU A 286 0.21 12.18 -7.59
N VAL A 287 -0.91 12.20 -8.32
CA VAL A 287 -1.47 13.39 -8.95
C VAL A 287 -2.10 14.34 -7.93
N ASP A 288 -2.94 13.82 -7.03
CA ASP A 288 -3.62 14.65 -6.02
C ASP A 288 -2.59 15.30 -5.07
N TYR A 289 -1.50 14.61 -4.73
CA TYR A 289 -0.38 15.21 -4.00
C TYR A 289 0.25 16.38 -4.78
N LEU A 290 0.49 16.23 -6.10
CA LEU A 290 1.09 17.29 -6.90
C LEU A 290 0.19 18.51 -7.07
N ILE A 291 -1.12 18.31 -7.18
CA ILE A 291 -2.08 19.41 -7.29
C ILE A 291 -1.98 20.36 -6.09
N HIS A 292 -1.81 19.80 -4.90
CA HIS A 292 -1.70 20.56 -3.65
C HIS A 292 -0.25 20.95 -3.30
N ARG A 293 0.73 20.60 -4.15
CA ARG A 293 2.15 20.78 -3.85
C ARG A 293 2.58 22.26 -3.78
N LEU A 294 1.80 23.14 -4.39
CA LEU A 294 2.04 24.59 -4.40
C LEU A 294 1.14 25.36 -3.42
N ASP A 295 0.28 24.68 -2.67
CA ASP A 295 -0.66 25.31 -1.74
C ASP A 295 0.06 26.03 -0.62
N ASN A 296 -0.03 27.36 -0.56
CA ASN A 296 0.70 28.22 0.37
C ASN A 296 2.22 28.32 0.12
N VAL A 297 2.70 27.92 -1.06
CA VAL A 297 4.09 28.20 -1.47
C VAL A 297 4.19 29.68 -1.91
N PRO A 298 5.18 30.46 -1.40
CA PRO A 298 5.37 31.85 -1.82
C PRO A 298 5.70 31.96 -3.31
N GLN A 299 5.14 32.98 -3.99
CA GLN A 299 5.38 33.20 -5.43
C GLN A 299 6.88 33.34 -5.76
N SER A 300 7.67 33.96 -4.87
CA SER A 300 9.12 34.09 -5.06
C SER A 300 9.84 32.75 -5.20
N GLN A 301 9.39 31.72 -4.49
CA GLN A 301 9.94 30.37 -4.57
C GLN A 301 9.51 29.67 -5.87
N ILE A 302 8.27 29.87 -6.30
CA ILE A 302 7.76 29.35 -7.57
C ILE A 302 8.57 29.94 -8.74
N ASP A 303 8.82 31.25 -8.70
CA ASP A 303 9.59 31.96 -9.72
C ASP A 303 11.05 31.45 -9.77
N GLU A 304 11.66 31.17 -8.61
CA GLU A 304 13.01 30.59 -8.53
C GLU A 304 13.07 29.21 -9.21
N TRP A 305 12.08 28.35 -8.95
CA TRP A 305 11.98 27.03 -9.57
C TRP A 305 11.80 27.11 -11.10
N LEU A 306 10.97 28.04 -11.57
CA LEU A 306 10.78 28.28 -13.00
C LEU A 306 12.03 28.86 -13.68
N ALA A 307 12.78 29.72 -12.99
CA ALA A 307 14.02 30.32 -13.51
C ALA A 307 15.15 29.28 -13.68
N LYS A 308 15.26 28.33 -12.74
CA LYS A 308 16.24 27.23 -12.81
C LYS A 308 16.02 26.35 -14.05
N GLY A 309 14.78 26.09 -14.43
CA GLY A 309 14.45 25.31 -15.64
C GLY A 309 14.79 25.99 -16.97
N LYS A 310 14.85 27.34 -17.01
CA LYS A 310 15.24 28.09 -18.22
C LYS A 310 16.74 28.15 -18.46
N SER A 311 17.54 27.73 -17.48
CA SER A 311 19.01 27.83 -17.48
C SER A 311 19.71 26.50 -17.76
N GLN A 312 18.95 25.42 -17.95
CA GLN A 312 19.41 24.08 -18.34
C GLN A 312 19.03 23.80 -19.79
#